data_AF-A0A1V5X727-F1
#
_entry.id   AF-A0A1V5X727-F1
#
_cell.length_a   1.000
_cell.length_b   1.000
_cell.length_c   1.000
_cell.angle_alpha   90.00
_cell.angle_beta   90.00
_cell.angle_gamma   90.00
#
_symmetry.space_group_name_H-M   'P 1'
#
loop_
_entity.id
_entity.type
_entity.pdbx_description
1 polymer ?
#
loop_
_entity_poly.entity_id
_entity_poly.type
_entity_poly.pdbx_seq_one_letter_code
_entity_poly.pdbx_strand_id
1 'polypeptide(L)'
;MDLLDAVESGRFLGREFLLFLWFESEVLEGQFEMPDGERFDLWLENQLTLESETAEQEVTRMRGAAPSTTSEAHEALRRGKLPVQARIRIDRGQQAFSAVVSANSLSLSSATIPQLIKEEEEERFYERMYLVEELEKMIDALYEQFLSIRLSPLWETKMLPMIRRWVQNPTQADAKKLRTIRNEATPLGRGKKAGWILDPGE
;
A
#
# COMPACT_ATOMS: atom_id res chain seq x y z
N MET A 1 3.28 29.20 2.72
CA MET A 1 3.06 28.17 1.70
C MET A 1 1.57 28.09 1.49
N ASP A 2 1.09 28.28 0.27
CA ASP A 2 -0.33 28.08 -0.05
C ASP A 2 -0.70 26.59 0.14
N LEU A 3 -1.96 26.29 0.44
CA LEU A 3 -2.45 24.92 0.55
C LEU A 3 -2.22 24.16 -0.76
N LEU A 4 -2.42 24.84 -1.90
CA LEU A 4 -2.18 24.26 -3.22
C LEU A 4 -0.69 23.93 -3.42
N ASP A 5 0.21 24.82 -3.03
CA ASP A 5 1.66 24.57 -3.08
C ASP A 5 2.06 23.38 -2.23
N ALA A 6 1.47 23.24 -1.03
CA ALA A 6 1.73 22.11 -0.14
C ALA A 6 1.27 20.79 -0.78
N VAL A 7 0.06 20.76 -1.36
CA VAL A 7 -0.47 19.57 -2.07
C VAL A 7 0.41 19.20 -3.26
N GLU A 8 0.81 20.17 -4.09
CA GLU A 8 1.68 19.90 -5.23
C GLU A 8 3.06 19.40 -4.79
N SER A 9 3.64 20.00 -3.74
CA SER A 9 4.94 19.57 -3.21
C SER A 9 4.92 18.15 -2.62
N GLY A 10 3.75 17.67 -2.17
CA GLY A 10 3.56 16.33 -1.60
C GLY A 10 3.10 15.27 -2.60
N ARG A 11 2.78 15.64 -3.85
CA ARG A 11 2.15 14.75 -4.84
C ARG A 11 2.95 13.47 -5.12
N PHE A 12 4.28 13.52 -4.98
CA PHE A 12 5.17 12.37 -5.16
C PHE A 12 4.89 11.24 -4.14
N LEU A 13 4.38 11.56 -2.95
CA LEU A 13 4.14 10.59 -1.88
C LEU A 13 3.15 9.51 -2.29
N GLY A 14 2.15 9.83 -3.11
CA GLY A 14 1.20 8.82 -3.56
C GLY A 14 1.83 7.78 -4.48
N ARG A 15 2.79 8.18 -5.33
CA ARG A 15 3.50 7.25 -6.22
C ARG A 15 4.44 6.35 -5.41
N GLU A 16 5.17 6.95 -4.47
CA GLU A 16 6.01 6.21 -3.53
C GLU A 16 5.20 5.26 -2.64
N PHE A 17 4.02 5.68 -2.18
CA PHE A 17 3.14 4.84 -1.37
C PHE A 17 2.64 3.62 -2.16
N LEU A 18 2.18 3.79 -3.41
CA LEU A 18 1.78 2.64 -4.23
C LEU A 18 2.95 1.72 -4.55
N LEU A 19 4.15 2.27 -4.81
CA LEU A 19 5.36 1.46 -4.99
C LEU A 19 5.72 0.69 -3.72
N PHE A 20 5.58 1.34 -2.57
CA PHE A 20 5.81 0.74 -1.26
C PHE A 20 4.85 -0.42 -0.99
N LEU A 21 3.54 -0.23 -1.21
CA LEU A 21 2.54 -1.30 -1.07
C LEU A 21 2.82 -2.47 -2.01
N TRP A 22 3.18 -2.19 -3.28
CA TRP A 22 3.55 -3.24 -4.22
C TRP A 22 4.76 -4.03 -3.73
N PHE A 23 5.84 -3.32 -3.39
CA PHE A 23 7.06 -3.92 -2.86
C PHE A 23 6.77 -4.79 -1.63
N GLU A 24 6.08 -4.25 -0.62
CA GLU A 24 5.76 -5.02 0.59
C GLU A 24 4.86 -6.22 0.30
N SER A 25 3.87 -6.08 -0.58
CA SER A 25 2.99 -7.20 -0.95
C SER A 25 3.76 -8.37 -1.57
N GLU A 26 4.78 -8.11 -2.39
CA GLU A 26 5.59 -9.20 -2.95
C GLU A 26 6.57 -9.77 -1.93
N VAL A 27 7.24 -8.92 -1.15
CA VAL A 27 8.27 -9.35 -0.18
C VAL A 27 7.67 -10.10 1.01
N LEU A 28 6.49 -9.69 1.46
CA LEU A 28 5.78 -10.32 2.59
C LEU A 28 4.81 -11.41 2.14
N GLU A 29 4.80 -11.78 0.86
CA GLU A 29 3.84 -12.73 0.29
C GLU A 29 2.38 -12.35 0.63
N GLY A 30 2.10 -11.06 0.53
CA GLY A 30 0.80 -10.46 0.82
C GLY A 30 0.49 -10.32 2.30
N GLN A 31 1.30 -10.85 3.22
CA GLN A 31 0.96 -10.88 4.65
C GLN A 31 1.29 -9.57 5.36
N PHE A 32 0.26 -8.88 5.85
CA PHE A 32 0.38 -7.67 6.65
C PHE A 32 -0.16 -7.89 8.06
N GLU A 33 0.38 -7.12 8.99
CA GLU A 33 -0.04 -7.08 10.38
C GLU A 33 -0.13 -5.61 10.82
N MET A 34 -1.22 -5.28 11.50
CA MET A 34 -1.54 -3.97 12.09
C MET A 34 -0.85 -3.83 13.47
N PRO A 35 -0.73 -2.62 14.04
CA PRO A 35 -0.09 -2.42 15.35
C PRO A 35 -0.76 -3.16 16.50
N ASP A 36 -2.05 -3.45 16.38
CA ASP A 36 -2.85 -4.18 17.36
C ASP A 36 -2.76 -5.71 17.19
N GLY A 37 -1.95 -6.18 16.23
CA GLY A 37 -1.76 -7.59 15.91
C GLY A 37 -2.80 -8.16 14.94
N GLU A 38 -3.75 -7.36 14.43
CA GLU A 38 -4.67 -7.82 13.40
C GLU A 38 -3.93 -8.12 12.09
N ARG A 39 -4.18 -9.29 11.51
CA ARG A 39 -3.55 -9.74 10.25
C ARG A 39 -4.52 -9.66 9.09
N PHE A 40 -3.99 -9.28 7.93
CA PHE A 40 -4.72 -9.26 6.67
C PHE A 40 -3.76 -9.50 5.51
N ASP A 41 -4.30 -9.98 4.39
CA ASP A 41 -3.54 -10.09 3.16
C ASP A 41 -3.80 -8.88 2.27
N LEU A 42 -2.78 -8.33 1.61
CA LEU A 42 -2.91 -7.25 0.64
C LEU A 42 -2.18 -7.57 -0.66
N TRP A 43 -2.88 -7.38 -1.78
CA TRP A 43 -2.36 -7.61 -3.12
C TRP A 43 -2.75 -6.50 -4.08
N LEU A 44 -1.90 -6.23 -5.08
CA LEU A 44 -2.22 -5.40 -6.23
C LEU A 44 -2.71 -6.30 -7.38
N GLU A 45 -3.99 -6.25 -7.68
CA GLU A 45 -4.68 -7.19 -8.58
C GLU A 45 -5.50 -6.46 -9.65
N ASN A 46 -5.88 -7.14 -10.73
CA ASN A 46 -6.81 -6.69 -11.77
C ASN A 46 -6.37 -5.50 -12.62
N GLN A 47 -5.78 -4.45 -12.04
CA GLN A 47 -5.37 -3.24 -12.74
C GLN A 47 -4.15 -2.59 -12.08
N LEU A 48 -3.15 -2.25 -12.91
CA LEU A 48 -1.98 -1.47 -12.53
C LEU A 48 -1.61 -0.50 -13.66
N THR A 49 -1.41 0.77 -13.33
CA THR A 49 -0.98 1.81 -14.28
C THR A 49 0.33 2.42 -13.79
N LEU A 50 1.34 2.46 -14.65
CA LEU A 50 2.62 3.12 -14.40
C LEU A 50 2.88 4.25 -15.38
N GLU A 51 3.50 5.32 -14.91
CA GLU A 51 3.88 6.49 -15.70
C GLU A 51 5.32 6.91 -15.41
N SER A 52 6.02 7.39 -16.43
CA SER A 52 7.32 8.06 -16.24
C SER A 52 7.13 9.45 -15.62
N GLU A 53 8.00 9.84 -14.70
CA GLU A 53 8.02 11.23 -14.17
C GLU A 53 8.68 12.22 -15.13
N THR A 54 9.64 11.76 -15.94
CA THR A 54 10.52 12.63 -16.73
C THR A 54 10.21 12.65 -18.23
N ALA A 55 9.57 11.60 -18.75
CA ALA A 55 9.19 11.52 -20.15
C ALA A 55 7.71 11.88 -20.29
N GLU A 56 7.41 12.97 -21.00
CA GLU A 56 6.04 13.32 -21.37
C GLU A 56 5.39 12.11 -22.07
N GLN A 57 4.32 11.58 -21.47
CA GLN A 57 3.31 10.68 -22.06
C GLN A 57 3.58 9.15 -22.10
N GLU A 58 4.64 8.60 -21.50
CA GLU A 58 4.80 7.13 -21.50
C GLU A 58 4.00 6.45 -20.38
N VAL A 59 2.78 6.01 -20.69
CA VAL A 59 1.87 5.30 -19.77
C VAL A 59 1.78 3.82 -20.11
N THR A 60 2.05 2.95 -19.14
CA THR A 60 1.81 1.50 -19.24
C THR A 60 0.58 1.14 -18.40
N ARG A 61 -0.43 0.52 -19.03
CA ARG A 61 -1.65 0.04 -18.35
C ARG A 61 -1.73 -1.47 -18.48
N MET A 62 -1.79 -2.16 -17.35
CA MET A 62 -1.89 -3.62 -17.30
C MET A 62 -3.20 -4.04 -16.64
N ARG A 63 -3.79 -5.11 -17.18
CA ARG A 63 -4.98 -5.77 -16.65
C ARG A 63 -4.78 -7.28 -16.65
N GLY A 64 -5.33 -7.94 -15.64
CA GLY A 64 -5.18 -9.39 -15.42
C GLY A 64 -5.23 -9.70 -13.93
N ALA A 65 -5.29 -10.96 -13.53
CA ALA A 65 -5.47 -11.32 -12.11
C ALA A 65 -4.38 -10.72 -11.21
N ALA A 66 -3.09 -10.88 -11.55
CA ALA A 66 -1.95 -10.39 -10.77
C ALA A 66 -0.97 -9.58 -11.66
N PRO A 67 -1.36 -8.37 -12.12
CA PRO A 67 -0.57 -7.60 -13.07
C PRO A 67 0.78 -7.13 -12.49
N SER A 68 0.83 -6.90 -11.17
CA SER A 68 2.01 -6.57 -10.39
C SER A 68 3.13 -7.61 -10.51
N THR A 69 2.79 -8.89 -10.58
CA THR A 69 3.78 -9.99 -10.63
C THR A 69 4.36 -10.25 -12.03
N THR A 70 3.87 -9.55 -13.05
CA THR A 70 4.26 -9.82 -14.45
C THR A 70 5.65 -9.27 -14.74
N SER A 71 6.37 -9.94 -15.66
CA SER A 71 7.67 -9.45 -16.14
C SER A 71 7.56 -8.06 -16.80
N GLU A 72 6.41 -7.75 -17.42
CA GLU A 72 6.14 -6.44 -18.03
C GLU A 72 6.08 -5.34 -16.96
N ALA A 73 5.40 -5.58 -15.84
CA ALA A 73 5.30 -4.63 -14.75
C ALA A 73 6.67 -4.30 -14.13
N HIS A 74 7.45 -5.35 -13.85
CA HIS A 74 8.81 -5.21 -13.32
C HIS A 74 9.75 -4.52 -14.31
N GLU A 75 9.63 -4.79 -15.60
CA GLU A 75 10.43 -4.10 -16.63
C GLU A 75 10.05 -2.62 -16.76
N ALA A 76 8.77 -2.27 -16.62
CA ALA A 76 8.31 -0.89 -16.58
C ALA A 76 8.89 -0.14 -15.36
N LEU A 77 8.92 -0.76 -14.18
CA LEU A 77 9.58 -0.22 -12.98
C LEU A 77 11.08 0.02 -13.22
N ARG A 78 11.79 -0.95 -13.82
CA ARG A 78 13.23 -0.81 -14.11
C ARG A 78 13.54 0.34 -15.06
N ARG A 79 12.62 0.68 -15.96
CA ARG A 79 12.72 1.86 -16.84
C ARG A 79 12.36 3.18 -16.15
N GLY A 80 12.08 3.15 -14.85
CA GLY A 80 11.80 4.33 -14.04
C GLY A 80 10.34 4.79 -14.07
N LYS A 81 9.41 3.97 -14.58
CA LYS A 81 7.99 4.28 -14.43
C LYS A 81 7.54 3.96 -13.01
N LEU A 82 6.70 4.80 -12.44
CA LEU A 82 6.16 4.62 -11.08
C LEU A 82 4.65 4.34 -11.15
N PRO A 83 4.11 3.56 -10.21
CA PRO A 83 2.68 3.32 -10.14
C PRO A 83 1.93 4.63 -9.84
N VAL A 84 0.93 4.92 -10.67
CA VAL A 84 0.04 6.08 -10.49
C VAL A 84 -1.38 5.68 -10.13
N GLN A 85 -1.73 4.43 -10.43
CA GLN A 85 -3.02 3.86 -10.10
C GLN A 85 -2.86 2.35 -9.94
N ALA A 86 -3.42 1.80 -8.87
CA ALA A 86 -3.44 0.37 -8.63
C ALA A 86 -4.78 -0.03 -8.03
N ARG A 87 -5.32 -1.19 -8.44
CA ARG A 87 -6.40 -1.81 -7.67
C ARG A 87 -5.78 -2.70 -6.60
N ILE A 88 -6.07 -2.37 -5.36
CA ILE A 88 -5.68 -3.17 -4.19
C ILE A 88 -6.83 -4.09 -3.80
N ARG A 89 -6.47 -5.26 -3.29
CA ARG A 89 -7.36 -6.20 -2.60
C ARG A 89 -6.83 -6.39 -1.19
N ILE A 90 -7.73 -6.36 -0.21
CA ILE A 90 -7.44 -6.63 1.19
C ILE A 90 -8.35 -7.76 1.66
N ASP A 91 -7.77 -8.86 2.13
CA ASP A 91 -8.52 -9.99 2.70
C ASP A 91 -8.26 -10.04 4.21
N ARG A 92 -9.28 -9.73 5.00
CA ARG A 92 -9.25 -9.71 6.47
C ARG A 92 -10.17 -10.79 7.02
N GLY A 93 -9.61 -11.95 7.32
CA GLY A 93 -10.38 -13.13 7.69
C GLY A 93 -11.32 -13.57 6.55
N GLN A 94 -12.64 -13.45 6.76
CA GLN A 94 -13.65 -13.74 5.72
C GLN A 94 -14.12 -12.49 4.96
N GLN A 95 -13.62 -11.31 5.32
CA GLN A 95 -14.00 -10.05 4.72
C GLN A 95 -13.03 -9.67 3.62
N ALA A 96 -13.50 -9.61 2.37
CA ALA A 96 -12.73 -9.14 1.24
C ALA A 96 -13.12 -7.71 0.87
N PHE A 97 -12.13 -6.83 0.80
CA PHE A 97 -12.24 -5.46 0.35
C PHE A 97 -11.41 -5.28 -0.92
N SER A 98 -11.82 -4.36 -1.80
CA SER A 98 -10.94 -3.88 -2.86
C SER A 98 -11.27 -2.46 -3.26
N ALA A 99 -10.27 -1.71 -3.72
CA ALA A 99 -10.46 -0.35 -4.22
C ALA A 99 -9.38 -0.02 -5.24
N VAL A 100 -9.66 0.95 -6.11
CA VAL A 100 -8.66 1.58 -6.97
C VAL A 100 -8.11 2.81 -6.27
N VAL A 101 -6.82 2.82 -6.00
CA VAL A 101 -6.11 3.93 -5.38
C VAL A 101 -5.45 4.77 -6.49
N SER A 102 -5.67 6.08 -6.46
CA SER A 102 -5.00 7.05 -7.33
C SER A 102 -3.86 7.73 -6.59
N ALA A 103 -2.62 7.62 -7.07
CA ALA A 103 -1.45 8.24 -6.45
C ALA A 103 -1.56 9.77 -6.41
N ASN A 104 -2.09 10.39 -7.47
CA ASN A 104 -2.12 11.84 -7.62
C ASN A 104 -3.03 12.55 -6.60
N SER A 105 -4.02 11.84 -6.06
CA SER A 105 -5.05 12.39 -5.17
C SER A 105 -5.21 11.59 -3.88
N LEU A 106 -4.53 10.45 -3.75
CA LEU A 106 -4.76 9.42 -2.72
C LEU A 106 -6.25 9.01 -2.58
N SER A 107 -7.04 9.22 -3.64
CA SER A 107 -8.47 8.92 -3.62
C SER A 107 -8.73 7.44 -3.86
N LEU A 108 -9.72 6.89 -3.16
CA LEU A 108 -10.27 5.55 -3.40
C LEU A 108 -11.46 5.65 -4.38
N SER A 109 -11.47 4.78 -5.38
CA SER A 109 -12.59 4.64 -6.31
C SER A 109 -12.90 3.17 -6.59
N SER A 110 -14.08 2.87 -7.14
CA SER A 110 -14.52 1.49 -7.42
C SER A 110 -14.36 0.55 -6.22
N ALA A 111 -14.65 1.07 -5.03
CA ALA A 111 -14.58 0.33 -3.79
C ALA A 111 -15.60 -0.81 -3.78
N THR A 112 -15.17 -1.99 -3.36
CA THR A 112 -15.99 -3.15 -3.13
C THR A 112 -15.79 -3.55 -1.68
N ILE A 113 -16.90 -3.65 -0.95
CA ILE A 113 -16.94 -4.06 0.44
C ILE A 113 -17.44 -5.50 0.55
N PRO A 114 -17.25 -6.16 1.71
CA PRO A 114 -17.82 -7.47 1.99
C PRO A 114 -19.34 -7.51 1.76
N GLN A 115 -19.85 -8.72 1.55
CA GLN A 115 -21.28 -8.96 1.45
C GLN A 115 -21.97 -8.56 2.74
N LEU A 116 -23.03 -7.76 2.62
CA LEU A 116 -23.87 -7.35 3.75
C LEU A 116 -24.65 -8.57 4.26
N ILE A 117 -24.65 -8.77 5.57
CA ILE A 117 -25.31 -9.90 6.23
C ILE A 117 -26.69 -9.48 6.76
N LYS A 118 -26.89 -8.19 7.03
CA LYS A 118 -28.17 -7.68 7.54
C LYS A 118 -29.28 -7.75 6.48
N GLU A 119 -30.51 -7.99 6.93
CA GLU A 119 -31.69 -8.09 6.04
C GLU A 119 -32.50 -6.79 6.02
N GLU A 120 -32.65 -6.13 7.17
CA GLU A 120 -33.40 -4.87 7.28
C GLU A 120 -32.67 -3.72 6.57
N GLU A 121 -33.42 -2.86 5.89
CA GLU A 121 -32.87 -1.79 5.07
C GLU A 121 -31.99 -0.80 5.86
N GLU A 122 -32.43 -0.41 7.06
CA GLU A 122 -31.68 0.52 7.91
C GLU A 122 -30.39 -0.11 8.46
N GLU A 123 -30.47 -1.35 8.96
CA GLU A 123 -29.30 -2.09 9.42
C GLU A 123 -28.27 -2.33 8.30
N ARG A 124 -28.72 -2.62 7.08
CA ARG A 124 -27.83 -2.77 5.90
C ARG A 124 -27.10 -1.48 5.55
N PHE A 125 -27.77 -0.34 5.72
CA PHE A 125 -27.14 0.96 5.49
C PHE A 125 -26.02 1.22 6.50
N TYR A 126 -26.28 0.99 7.79
CA TYR A 126 -25.26 1.15 8.83
C TYR A 126 -24.10 0.16 8.68
N GLU A 127 -24.38 -1.11 8.34
CA GLU A 127 -23.35 -2.11 8.06
C GLU A 127 -22.46 -1.70 6.89
N ARG A 128 -23.04 -1.17 5.81
CA ARG A 128 -22.28 -0.64 4.67
C ARG A 128 -21.39 0.52 5.08
N MET A 129 -21.91 1.48 5.85
CA MET A 129 -21.13 2.63 6.31
C MET A 129 -19.94 2.16 7.14
N TYR A 130 -20.19 1.26 8.09
CA TYR A 130 -19.15 0.65 8.91
C TYR A 130 -18.06 -0.04 8.06
N LEU A 131 -18.44 -0.84 7.06
CA LEU A 131 -17.45 -1.51 6.19
C LEU A 131 -16.64 -0.54 5.33
N VAL A 132 -17.22 0.59 4.92
CA VAL A 132 -16.47 1.64 4.22
C VAL A 132 -15.49 2.34 5.16
N GLU A 133 -15.90 2.65 6.38
CA GLU A 133 -15.00 3.20 7.42
C GLU A 133 -13.85 2.24 7.75
N GLU A 134 -14.11 0.93 7.82
CA GLU A 134 -13.07 -0.07 8.04
C GLU A 134 -12.06 -0.10 6.88
N LEU A 135 -12.51 0.00 5.64
CA LEU A 135 -11.62 0.12 4.48
C LEU A 135 -10.75 1.38 4.59
N GLU A 136 -11.33 2.53 4.92
CA GLU A 136 -10.60 3.79 5.10
C GLU A 136 -9.53 3.66 6.19
N LYS A 137 -9.88 3.13 7.37
CA LYS A 137 -8.94 2.91 8.47
C LYS A 137 -7.76 2.01 8.09
N MET A 138 -7.99 0.97 7.30
CA MET A 138 -6.90 0.10 6.82
C MET A 138 -5.95 0.85 5.89
N ILE A 139 -6.47 1.71 5.00
CA ILE A 139 -5.65 2.54 4.12
C ILE A 139 -4.87 3.59 4.90
N ASP A 140 -5.50 4.23 5.88
CA ASP A 140 -4.84 5.20 6.76
C ASP A 140 -3.70 4.57 7.55
N ALA A 141 -3.91 3.37 8.11
CA ALA A 141 -2.88 2.65 8.85
C ALA A 141 -1.68 2.25 7.95
N LEU A 142 -1.96 1.78 6.74
CA LEU A 142 -0.92 1.47 5.75
C LEU A 142 -0.12 2.73 5.37
N TYR A 143 -0.81 3.86 5.21
CA TYR A 143 -0.15 5.14 4.91
C TYR A 143 0.66 5.68 6.10
N GLU A 144 0.14 5.55 7.32
CA GLU A 144 0.87 5.90 8.54
C GLU A 144 2.14 5.04 8.70
N GLN A 145 2.06 3.73 8.46
CA GLN A 145 3.24 2.85 8.44
C GLN A 145 4.26 3.33 7.39
N PHE A 146 3.81 3.59 6.16
CA PHE A 146 4.68 4.11 5.11
C PHE A 146 5.37 5.41 5.55
N LEU A 147 4.62 6.39 6.06
CA LEU A 147 5.16 7.67 6.51
C LEU A 147 6.13 7.52 7.69
N SER A 148 5.87 6.60 8.62
CA SER A 148 6.75 6.34 9.76
C SER A 148 8.15 5.90 9.32
N ILE A 149 8.25 5.16 8.23
CA ILE A 149 9.52 4.75 7.63
C ILE A 149 10.07 5.87 6.75
N ARG A 150 9.23 6.43 5.86
CA ARG A 150 9.59 7.41 4.84
C ARG A 150 10.18 8.71 5.41
N LEU A 151 9.71 9.13 6.59
CA LEU A 151 10.19 10.32 7.29
C LEU A 151 11.37 10.02 8.23
N SER A 152 11.73 8.75 8.41
CA SER A 152 12.84 8.33 9.27
C SER A 152 14.15 8.17 8.48
N PRO A 153 15.31 8.17 9.16
CA PRO A 153 16.58 7.80 8.54
C PRO A 153 16.61 6.36 7.97
N LEU A 154 15.66 5.49 8.39
CA LEU A 154 15.55 4.12 7.86
C LEU A 154 15.24 4.11 6.37
N TRP A 155 14.57 5.16 5.85
CA TRP A 155 14.27 5.27 4.43
C TRP A 155 15.54 5.19 3.58
N GLU A 156 16.46 6.13 3.78
CA GLU A 156 17.70 6.20 3.00
C GLU A 156 18.67 5.07 3.34
N THR A 157 18.76 4.71 4.62
CA THR A 157 19.79 3.76 5.09
C THR A 157 19.44 2.29 4.86
N LYS A 158 18.14 1.94 4.83
CA LYS A 158 17.69 0.54 4.77
C LYS A 158 16.61 0.29 3.72
N MET A 159 15.52 1.04 3.72
CA MET A 159 14.34 0.77 2.89
C MET A 159 14.60 1.00 1.40
N LEU A 160 15.09 2.19 1.02
CA LEU A 160 15.35 2.54 -0.38
C LEU A 160 16.39 1.62 -1.05
N PRO A 161 17.52 1.26 -0.41
CA PRO A 161 18.43 0.23 -0.94
C PRO A 161 17.73 -1.12 -1.18
N MET A 162 16.77 -1.49 -0.33
CA MET A 162 16.03 -2.74 -0.44
C MET A 162 15.03 -2.71 -1.59
N ILE A 163 14.25 -1.63 -1.73
CA ILE A 163 13.35 -1.40 -2.87
C ILE A 163 14.13 -1.43 -4.18
N ARG A 164 15.27 -0.71 -4.26
CA ARG A 164 16.12 -0.70 -5.46
C ARG A 164 16.61 -2.09 -5.82
N ARG A 165 17.00 -2.90 -4.84
CA ARG A 165 17.41 -4.30 -5.08
C ARG A 165 16.25 -5.14 -5.61
N TRP A 166 15.06 -5.00 -5.04
CA TRP A 166 13.86 -5.70 -5.50
C TRP A 166 13.49 -5.33 -6.93
N VAL A 167 13.50 -4.04 -7.31
CA VAL A 167 13.24 -3.61 -8.70
C VAL A 167 14.19 -4.29 -9.70
N GLN A 168 15.45 -4.49 -9.32
CA GLN A 168 16.41 -5.20 -10.18
C GLN A 168 16.15 -6.71 -10.17
N ASN A 169 16.01 -7.30 -8.97
CA ASN A 169 15.89 -8.74 -8.76
C ASN A 169 14.79 -9.06 -7.72
N PRO A 170 13.53 -9.23 -8.17
CA PRO A 170 12.40 -9.46 -7.26
C PRO A 170 12.52 -10.73 -6.41
N THR A 171 13.24 -11.73 -6.91
CA THR A 171 13.43 -13.04 -6.27
C THR A 171 14.38 -13.05 -5.07
N GLN A 172 15.12 -11.97 -4.80
CA GLN A 172 16.08 -11.86 -3.68
C GLN A 172 15.55 -11.00 -2.51
N ALA A 173 14.24 -10.90 -2.37
CA ALA A 173 13.62 -10.15 -1.29
C ALA A 173 13.81 -10.85 0.07
N ASP A 174 14.09 -10.06 1.12
CA ASP A 174 14.34 -10.55 2.48
C ASP A 174 13.20 -10.11 3.41
N ALA A 175 12.17 -10.96 3.54
CA ALA A 175 11.00 -10.67 4.37
C ALA A 175 11.35 -10.38 5.83
N LYS A 176 12.34 -11.11 6.39
CA LYS A 176 12.77 -10.92 7.79
C LYS A 176 13.39 -9.54 7.99
N LYS A 177 14.21 -9.09 7.04
CA LYS A 177 14.78 -7.74 7.05
C LYS A 177 13.70 -6.66 6.91
N LEU A 178 12.70 -6.86 6.04
CA LEU A 178 11.59 -5.91 5.90
C LEU A 178 10.81 -5.76 7.21
N ARG A 179 10.43 -6.88 7.85
CA ARG A 179 9.76 -6.89 9.16
C ARG A 179 10.60 -6.19 10.22
N THR A 180 11.92 -6.40 10.21
CA THR A 180 12.83 -5.70 11.13
C THR A 180 12.79 -4.17 10.92
N ILE A 181 12.82 -3.70 9.67
CA ILE A 181 12.73 -2.26 9.37
C ILE A 181 11.38 -1.69 9.82
N ARG A 182 10.27 -2.40 9.59
CA ARG A 182 8.94 -1.99 10.05
C ARG A 182 8.88 -1.85 11.58
N ASN A 183 9.47 -2.78 12.32
CA ASN A 183 9.52 -2.74 13.79
C ASN A 183 10.40 -1.62 14.36
N GLU A 184 11.46 -1.25 13.65
CA GLU A 184 12.33 -0.14 14.05
C GLU A 184 11.69 1.23 13.84
N ALA A 185 10.70 1.33 12.93
CA ALA A 185 10.03 2.58 12.63
C ALA A 185 9.15 3.02 13.81
N THR A 186 9.34 4.28 14.24
CA THR A 186 8.53 4.84 15.31
C THR A 186 7.21 5.37 14.73
N PRO A 187 6.04 4.95 15.25
CA PRO A 187 4.75 5.46 14.78
C PRO A 187 4.63 6.97 14.93
N LEU A 188 3.91 7.60 14.00
CA LEU A 188 3.73 9.05 13.93
C LEU A 188 2.62 9.51 14.89
N GLY A 189 2.87 9.41 16.20
CA GLY A 189 2.13 10.18 17.21
C GLY A 189 0.70 9.71 17.55
N ARG A 190 0.58 8.70 18.43
CA ARG A 190 -0.25 8.76 19.65
C ARG A 190 0.57 8.15 20.81
N GLY A 191 0.61 8.82 21.95
CA GLY A 191 1.66 8.68 22.97
C GLY A 191 2.02 7.26 23.41
N LYS A 192 3.33 6.97 23.47
CA LYS A 192 4.05 5.95 24.27
C LYS A 192 3.51 4.50 24.39
N LYS A 193 2.44 4.07 23.72
CA LYS A 193 1.88 2.71 23.91
C LYS A 193 1.39 1.95 22.68
N ALA A 194 1.62 2.42 21.46
CA ALA A 194 1.36 1.63 20.26
C ALA A 194 2.64 1.50 19.46
N GLY A 195 3.58 0.67 19.93
CA GLY A 195 4.65 0.20 19.05
C GLY A 195 4.05 -0.75 18.01
N TRP A 196 4.58 -0.75 16.79
CA TRP A 196 4.33 -1.83 15.84
C TRP A 196 4.97 -3.09 16.43
N ILE A 197 4.22 -3.88 17.21
CA ILE A 197 4.70 -5.14 17.77
C ILE A 197 4.43 -6.18 16.69
N LEU A 198 5.36 -6.36 15.75
CA LEU A 198 5.37 -7.57 14.93
C LEU A 198 6.09 -8.66 15.72
N ASP A 199 5.42 -9.79 15.93
CA ASP A 199 6.01 -10.99 16.49
C ASP A 199 7.27 -11.37 15.69
N PRO A 200 8.47 -11.39 16.31
CA PRO A 200 9.66 -11.89 15.65
C PRO A 200 9.53 -13.42 15.58
N GLY A 201 8.78 -13.89 14.58
CA GLY A 201 8.49 -15.32 14.41
C GLY A 201 9.71 -16.19 14.67
N GLU A 202 9.50 -17.23 15.49
CA GLU A 202 10.45 -18.29 15.81
C GLU A 202 10.99 -19.00 14.57
#